data_AF-T1A9C0-F1
#
_entry.id   AF-T1A9C0-F1
#
_cell.length_a   1.000
_cell.length_b   1.000
_cell.length_c   1.000
_cell.angle_alpha   90.00
_cell.angle_beta   90.00
_cell.angle_gamma   90.00
#
_symmetry.space_group_name_H-M   'P 1'
#
loop_
_entity.id
_entity.type
_entity.pdbx_description
1 polymer ?
#
loop_
_entity_poly.entity_id
_entity_poly.type
_entity_poly.pdbx_seq_one_letter_code
_entity_poly.pdbx_strand_id
1 'polypeptide(L)' 'MGYAQHAGVVIVCDGTPEADARIARVLWNDPGSGVMRHADAGYPDAIACAREQGLKLPML' A
#
# COMPACT_ATOMS: atom_id res chain seq x y z
N MET A 1 -20.80 5.62 -18.40
CA MET A 1 -20.87 5.67 -16.93
C MET A 1 -21.05 4.25 -16.41
N GLY A 2 -20.37 3.84 -15.33
CA GLY A 2 -20.58 2.53 -14.69
C GLY A 2 -19.50 1.44 -14.87
N TYR A 3 -18.32 1.75 -15.40
CA TYR A 3 -17.29 0.75 -15.73
C TYR A 3 -16.08 0.70 -14.79
N ALA A 4 -15.96 1.64 -13.86
CA ALA A 4 -14.80 1.73 -12.98
C ALA A 4 -15.15 2.30 -11.61
N GLN A 5 -14.43 1.83 -10.60
CA GLN A 5 -14.34 2.42 -9.28
C GLN A 5 -12.85 2.53 -8.92
N HIS A 6 -12.45 3.66 -8.34
CA HIS A 6 -11.07 3.92 -7.94
C HIS A 6 -11.05 4.87 -6.74
N ALA A 7 -9.95 4.85 -6.00
CA ALA A 7 -9.71 5.73 -4.84
C ALA A 7 -8.48 6.60 -5.09
N GLY A 8 -8.40 7.74 -4.39
CA GLY A 8 -7.24 8.63 -4.40
C GLY A 8 -6.87 9.04 -2.98
N VAL A 9 -5.59 9.33 -2.77
CA VAL A 9 -5.04 9.78 -1.49
C VAL A 9 -4.13 10.99 -1.71
N VAL A 10 -4.14 11.92 -0.76
CA VAL A 10 -3.23 13.07 -0.69
C VAL A 10 -2.74 13.18 0.76
N ILE A 11 -1.46 13.50 0.94
CA ILE A 11 -0.88 13.79 2.25
C ILE A 11 0.06 14.99 2.15
N VAL A 12 0.07 15.84 3.18
CA VAL A 12 0.88 17.07 3.23
C VAL A 12 2.11 16.83 4.10
N CYS A 13 3.27 17.24 3.60
CA CYS A 13 4.54 17.28 4.33
C CYS A 13 4.76 18.69 4.89
N ASP A 14 4.15 19.01 6.03
CA ASP A 14 4.20 20.35 6.66
C ASP A 14 5.40 20.54 7.62
N GLY A 15 6.26 19.54 7.76
CA GLY A 15 7.44 19.57 8.63
C GLY A 15 7.18 19.25 10.11
N THR A 16 5.93 18.93 10.48
CA THR A 16 5.59 18.58 11.87
C THR A 16 5.91 17.11 12.21
N PRO A 17 6.24 16.79 13.47
CA PRO A 17 6.41 15.40 13.92
C PRO A 17 5.14 14.55 13.72
N GLU A 18 3.95 15.16 13.81
CA GLU A 18 2.70 14.47 13.57
C GLU A 18 2.54 14.10 12.10
N ALA A 19 3.01 14.95 11.17
CA ALA A 19 2.99 14.66 9.74
C ALA A 19 3.97 13.53 9.42
N ASP A 20 5.16 13.51 10.02
CA ASP A 20 6.13 12.43 9.84
C ASP A 20 5.52 11.05 10.17
N ALA A 21 4.84 10.94 11.32
CA ALA A 21 4.15 9.72 11.70
C ALA A 21 3.02 9.32 10.73
N ARG A 22 2.30 10.29 10.15
CA ARG A 22 1.25 10.03 9.15
C ARG A 22 1.86 9.58 7.82
N ILE A 23 2.92 10.23 7.37
CA ILE A 23 3.62 9.96 6.11
C ILE A 23 4.20 8.55 6.12
N ALA A 24 4.89 8.16 7.20
CA ALA A 24 5.44 6.82 7.34
C ALA A 24 4.37 5.72 7.21
N ARG A 25 3.15 5.97 7.71
CA ARG A 25 2.03 5.01 7.58
C ARG A 25 1.38 5.05 6.20
N VAL A 26 1.08 6.24 5.68
CA VAL A 26 0.35 6.39 4.41
C VAL A 26 1.19 5.91 3.23
N LEU A 27 2.46 6.30 3.16
CA LEU A 27 3.35 5.91 2.06
C LEU A 27 3.85 4.47 2.16
N TRP A 28 3.63 3.79 3.30
CA TRP A 28 3.77 2.34 3.41
C TRP A 28 2.50 1.60 2.96
N ASN A 29 1.34 2.01 3.48
CA ASN A 29 0.09 1.29 3.30
C ASN A 29 -0.52 1.46 1.90
N ASP A 30 -0.41 2.65 1.30
CA ASP A 30 -0.99 2.92 -0.02
C ASP A 30 -0.39 2.02 -1.12
N PRO A 31 0.94 2.03 -1.35
CA PRO A 31 1.55 1.08 -2.29
C PRO A 31 1.47 -0.38 -1.79
N GLY A 32 1.52 -0.59 -0.48
CA GLY A 32 1.35 -1.91 0.14
C GLY A 32 0.02 -2.58 -0.23
N SER A 33 -1.06 -1.79 -0.39
CA SER A 33 -2.35 -2.29 -0.87
C SER A 33 -2.31 -2.76 -2.33
N GLY A 34 -1.48 -2.13 -3.16
CA GLY A 34 -1.22 -2.55 -4.53
C GLY A 34 -0.48 -3.88 -4.57
N VAL A 35 0.58 -4.05 -3.76
CA VAL A 35 1.30 -5.32 -3.63
C VAL A 35 0.37 -6.42 -3.10
N MET A 36 -0.38 -6.14 -2.03
CA MET A 36 -1.39 -7.04 -1.47
C MET A 36 -2.35 -7.53 -2.55
N ARG A 37 -2.95 -6.62 -3.32
CA ARG A 37 -3.93 -6.96 -4.36
C ARG A 37 -3.35 -7.87 -5.44
N HIS A 38 -2.12 -7.61 -5.89
CA HIS A 38 -1.49 -8.45 -6.92
C HIS A 38 -1.00 -9.78 -6.35
N ALA A 39 -0.56 -9.82 -5.10
CA ALA A 39 -0.18 -11.06 -4.44
C ALA A 39 -1.40 -11.98 -4.23
N ASP A 40 -2.54 -11.41 -3.80
CA ASP A 40 -3.84 -12.11 -3.71
C ASP A 40 -4.31 -12.65 -5.07
N ALA A 41 -4.07 -11.92 -6.15
CA ALA A 41 -4.32 -12.38 -7.51
C ALA A 41 -3.31 -13.44 -8.03
N GLY A 42 -2.33 -13.84 -7.21
CA GLY A 42 -1.39 -14.93 -7.51
C GLY A 42 -0.13 -14.53 -8.27
N TYR A 43 0.21 -13.24 -8.37
CA TYR A 43 1.41 -12.80 -9.10
C TYR A 43 2.69 -13.11 -8.30
N PRO A 44 3.64 -13.91 -8.83
CA PRO A 44 4.85 -14.30 -8.12
C PRO A 44 5.71 -13.12 -7.66
N ASP A 45 5.87 -12.11 -8.51
CA ASP A 45 6.68 -10.93 -8.21
C ASP A 45 6.09 -10.12 -7.04
N ALA A 46 4.76 -10.05 -6.94
CA ALA A 46 4.09 -9.37 -5.85
C ALA A 46 4.20 -10.16 -4.53
N ILE A 47 4.14 -11.50 -4.58
CA ILE A 47 4.38 -12.36 -3.42
C ILE A 47 5.85 -12.22 -2.95
N ALA A 48 6.80 -12.16 -3.88
CA ALA A 48 8.20 -11.92 -3.57
C ALA A 48 8.40 -10.55 -2.90
N CYS A 49 7.82 -9.50 -3.48
CA CYS A 49 7.85 -8.15 -2.91
C CYS A 49 7.24 -8.10 -1.51
N ALA A 50 6.09 -8.74 -1.29
CA ALA A 50 5.44 -8.81 0.02
C ALA A 50 6.35 -9.46 1.08
N ARG A 51 7.08 -10.52 0.71
CA ARG A 51 8.04 -11.20 1.60
C ARG A 51 9.28 -10.34 1.87
N GLU A 52 9.86 -9.75 0.83
CA GLU A 52 11.04 -8.88 0.93
C GLU A 52 10.78 -7.67 1.82
N GLN A 53 9.62 -7.03 1.66
CA GLN A 53 9.23 -5.85 2.41
C GLN A 53 8.55 -6.19 3.76
N GLY A 54 8.32 -7.47 4.07
CA GLY A 54 7.71 -7.88 5.34
C GLY A 54 6.24 -7.47 5.51
N LEU A 55 5.47 -7.42 4.41
CA LEU A 55 4.03 -7.17 4.47
C LEU A 55 3.30 -8.32 5.17
N LYS A 56 2.37 -7.98 6.07
CA LYS A 56 1.57 -8.96 6.81
C LYS A 56 0.30 -9.29 6.04
N LEU A 57 0.34 -10.34 5.23
CA LEU A 57 -0.78 -10.80 4.40
C LEU A 57 -1.29 -12.15 4.96
N PRO A 58 -2.37 -12.20 5.77
CA PRO A 58 -2.72 -13.39 6.56
C PRO A 58 -3.04 -14.67 5.79
N MET A 59 -3.36 -14.56 4.50
CA MET A 59 -3.75 -15.67 3.63
C MET A 59 -2.63 -16.15 2.70
N LEU A 60 -1.43 -15.54 2.78
CA LEU A 60 -0.25 -15.85 1.96
C LEU A 60 0.91 -16.43 2.77
#